data_AF-A0A843EIY6-F1
#
_entry.id   AF-A0A843EIY6-F1
#
_cell.length_a   1.000
_cell.length_b   1.000
_cell.length_c   1.000
_cell.angle_alpha   90.00
_cell.angle_beta   90.00
_cell.angle_gamma   90.00
#
_symmetry.space_group_name_H-M   'P 1'
#
loop_
_entity.id
_entity.type
_entity.pdbx_description
1 polymer ?
#
loop_
_entity_poly.entity_id
_entity_poly.type
_entity_poly.pdbx_seq_one_letter_code
_entity_poly.pdbx_strand_id
1 'polypeptide(L)'
;MKKACPKCNGTGSIVVDTKICENCDGTGYVDTFEMKNHFKGVNSNARAKFDLDADQDVPCEVCDGKGMVDVLEDCSYCNGTGEITVCNDCGKRIDSDKNYCDECAEKQEEEKMKKQAEREKNPEKLVVESDISGKEIVYELDGLCEMSDLELNSIYRGKVTRVERYGIFVSLNNQVWGLMRTRNSSNKVGDYVFVRITQIKERKREVDMAPASVFKGEYVIKKVKKNIQRTKIETLDDSSMGNVVKVYGEVIQIQQTSGPTIFTITDETAITWAAAFNEP
;
A
#
# COMPACT_ATOMS: atom_id res chain seq x y z
N MET A 1 -15.47 -11.88 -4.20
CA MET A 1 -15.61 -11.02 -3.00
C MET A 1 -17.03 -11.12 -2.45
N LYS A 2 -17.23 -11.17 -1.13
CA LYS A 2 -18.57 -11.16 -0.53
C LYS A 2 -19.07 -9.72 -0.37
N LYS A 3 -20.31 -9.46 -0.77
CA LYS A 3 -20.98 -8.17 -0.59
C LYS A 3 -22.31 -8.37 0.13
N ALA A 4 -22.75 -7.36 0.86
CA ALA A 4 -24.09 -7.34 1.43
C ALA A 4 -25.13 -7.49 0.31
N CYS A 5 -26.14 -8.34 0.57
CA CYS A 5 -27.24 -8.56 -0.34
C CYS A 5 -27.98 -7.24 -0.59
N PRO A 6 -28.14 -6.79 -1.85
CA PRO A 6 -28.80 -5.51 -2.17
C PRO A 6 -30.32 -5.52 -1.92
N LYS A 7 -30.92 -6.69 -1.68
CA LYS A 7 -32.36 -6.84 -1.45
C LYS A 7 -32.75 -6.81 0.03
N CYS A 8 -31.90 -7.33 0.90
CA CYS A 8 -32.11 -7.30 2.35
C CYS A 8 -31.07 -6.45 3.09
N ASN A 9 -30.19 -5.75 2.37
CA ASN A 9 -29.11 -4.94 2.94
C ASN A 9 -28.27 -5.66 4.01
N GLY A 10 -28.07 -6.97 3.85
CA GLY A 10 -27.31 -7.77 4.80
C GLY A 10 -28.11 -8.44 5.92
N THR A 11 -29.41 -8.17 6.05
CA THR A 11 -30.22 -8.75 7.15
C THR A 11 -30.58 -10.22 6.93
N GLY A 12 -30.46 -10.74 5.70
CA GLY A 12 -30.82 -12.12 5.37
C GLY A 12 -32.32 -12.36 5.23
N SER A 13 -33.18 -11.50 5.78
CA SER A 13 -34.64 -11.65 5.79
C SER A 13 -35.36 -10.39 5.32
N ILE A 14 -36.57 -10.54 4.79
CA ILE A 14 -37.46 -9.47 4.34
C ILE A 14 -38.79 -9.54 5.10
N VAL A 15 -39.37 -8.38 5.42
CA VAL A 15 -40.71 -8.30 6.00
C VAL A 15 -41.72 -8.57 4.90
N VAL A 16 -42.50 -9.64 5.03
CA VAL A 16 -43.54 -10.03 4.06
C VAL A 16 -44.94 -9.71 4.53
N ASP A 17 -45.16 -9.68 5.84
CA ASP A 17 -46.47 -9.43 6.44
C ASP A 17 -46.28 -8.82 7.84
N THR A 18 -47.27 -8.09 8.34
CA THR A 18 -47.25 -7.50 9.68
C THR A 18 -48.55 -7.87 10.37
N LYS A 19 -48.45 -8.69 11.42
CA LYS A 19 -49.60 -9.24 12.13
C LYS A 19 -49.85 -8.50 13.43
N ILE A 20 -51.11 -8.44 13.84
CA ILE A 20 -51.51 -7.87 15.13
C ILE A 20 -50.83 -8.68 16.24
N CYS A 21 -50.22 -8.00 17.20
CA CYS A 21 -49.57 -8.65 18.32
C CYS A 21 -50.62 -9.33 19.20
N GLU A 22 -50.64 -10.67 19.19
CA GLU A 22 -51.59 -11.50 19.95
C GLU A 22 -51.47 -11.29 21.47
N ASN A 23 -50.35 -10.74 21.95
CA ASN A 23 -50.11 -10.54 23.39
C ASN A 23 -50.72 -9.24 23.93
N CYS A 24 -51.06 -8.29 23.05
CA CYS A 24 -51.71 -7.04 23.44
C CYS A 24 -52.90 -6.70 22.53
N ASP A 25 -53.36 -7.64 21.71
CA ASP A 25 -54.49 -7.48 20.78
C ASP A 25 -54.43 -6.20 19.92
N GLY A 26 -53.22 -5.72 19.60
CA GLY A 26 -53.02 -4.51 18.80
C GLY A 26 -52.92 -3.21 19.57
N THR A 27 -53.11 -3.21 20.89
CA THR A 27 -53.02 -2.00 21.71
C THR A 27 -51.58 -1.52 21.89
N GLY A 28 -50.62 -2.44 21.82
CA GLY A 28 -49.20 -2.15 22.06
C GLY A 28 -48.81 -2.11 23.53
N TYR A 29 -49.77 -2.07 24.45
CA TYR A 29 -49.54 -1.91 25.89
C TYR A 29 -50.27 -3.00 26.66
N VAL A 30 -49.73 -3.35 27.83
CA VAL A 30 -50.39 -4.28 28.74
C VAL A 30 -51.29 -3.47 29.65
N ASP A 31 -52.56 -3.84 29.76
CA ASP A 31 -53.49 -3.19 30.68
C ASP A 31 -53.00 -3.37 32.13
N THR A 32 -52.37 -2.32 32.68
CA THR A 32 -52.07 -2.28 34.10
C THR A 32 -53.24 -1.68 34.87
N PHE A 33 -53.68 -2.45 35.86
CA PHE A 33 -54.64 -2.18 36.93
C PHE A 33 -55.06 -0.71 37.14
N GLU A 34 -56.38 -0.45 37.05
CA GLU A 34 -57.02 0.80 37.47
C GLU A 34 -56.70 1.13 38.95
N MET A 35 -55.65 1.91 39.20
CA MET A 35 -55.27 2.34 40.56
C MET A 35 -56.22 3.40 41.16
N LYS A 36 -57.18 3.91 40.38
CA LYS A 36 -58.15 4.95 40.80
C LYS A 36 -58.92 4.59 42.08
N ASN A 37 -59.20 3.30 42.30
CA ASN A 37 -60.03 2.86 43.42
C ASN A 37 -59.25 2.42 44.67
N HIS A 38 -57.92 2.34 44.62
CA HIS A 38 -57.12 1.82 45.73
C HIS A 38 -56.71 2.88 46.76
N PHE A 39 -56.74 4.17 46.40
CA PHE A 39 -56.37 5.28 47.29
C PHE A 39 -57.62 6.08 47.73
N LYS A 40 -58.43 5.50 48.62
CA LYS A 40 -59.52 6.22 49.30
C LYS A 40 -58.94 7.05 50.46
N GLY A 41 -59.03 8.39 50.36
CA GLY A 41 -58.69 9.31 51.45
C GLY A 41 -57.59 10.35 51.16
N VAL A 42 -57.01 10.37 49.95
CA VAL A 42 -55.98 11.37 49.59
C VAL A 42 -56.61 12.68 49.06
N ASN A 43 -56.13 13.81 49.60
CA ASN A 43 -56.47 15.19 49.21
C ASN A 43 -56.10 15.45 47.72
N SER A 44 -56.93 16.23 47.02
CA SER A 44 -56.75 16.64 45.61
C SER A 44 -55.36 17.20 45.27
N ASN A 45 -54.73 17.96 46.19
CA ASN A 45 -53.37 18.48 46.00
C ASN A 45 -52.28 17.41 46.05
N ALA A 46 -52.48 16.31 46.78
CA ALA A 46 -51.51 15.20 46.81
C ALA A 46 -51.62 14.33 45.56
N ARG A 47 -52.84 14.14 45.04
CA ARG A 47 -53.07 13.44 43.76
C ARG A 47 -52.37 14.12 42.59
N ALA A 48 -52.54 15.44 42.46
CA ALA A 48 -51.93 16.23 41.39
C ALA A 48 -50.40 16.38 41.53
N LYS A 49 -49.86 16.32 42.75
CA LYS A 49 -48.41 16.51 43.00
C LYS A 49 -47.57 15.24 42.73
N PHE A 50 -48.17 14.06 42.87
CA PHE A 50 -47.50 12.78 42.66
C PHE A 50 -47.95 12.06 41.38
N ASP A 51 -48.73 12.74 40.54
CA ASP A 51 -49.22 12.24 39.25
C ASP A 51 -49.90 10.86 39.33
N LEU A 52 -50.64 10.64 40.42
CA LEU A 52 -51.27 9.36 40.78
C LEU A 52 -52.53 9.05 39.95
N ASP A 53 -52.89 9.94 39.02
CA ASP A 53 -54.01 9.82 38.10
C ASP A 53 -53.55 9.50 36.65
N ALA A 54 -52.23 9.40 36.42
CA ALA A 54 -51.67 8.98 35.13
C ALA A 54 -51.58 7.45 35.07
N ASP A 55 -52.34 6.85 34.16
CA ASP A 55 -52.19 5.44 33.82
C ASP A 55 -50.75 5.24 33.28
N GLN A 56 -49.95 4.40 33.94
CA GLN A 56 -48.61 4.08 33.44
C GLN A 56 -48.73 2.94 32.44
N ASP A 57 -48.91 3.30 31.17
CA ASP A 57 -48.99 2.32 30.09
C ASP A 57 -47.65 1.57 29.95
N VAL A 58 -47.64 0.30 30.38
CA VAL A 58 -46.45 -0.56 30.24
C VAL A 58 -46.40 -1.09 28.82
N PRO A 59 -45.36 -0.78 28.03
CA PRO A 59 -45.25 -1.26 26.66
C PRO A 59 -45.16 -2.79 26.64
N CYS A 60 -45.89 -3.41 25.72
CA CYS A 60 -45.90 -4.86 25.53
C CYS A 60 -44.50 -5.35 25.14
N GLU A 61 -43.93 -6.28 25.91
CA GLU A 61 -42.57 -6.81 25.72
C GLU A 61 -42.36 -7.53 24.39
N VAL A 62 -43.45 -7.96 23.72
CA VAL A 62 -43.39 -8.74 22.47
C VAL A 62 -43.35 -7.84 21.23
N CYS A 63 -44.04 -6.69 21.26
CA CYS A 63 -44.06 -5.74 20.14
C CYS A 63 -43.46 -4.38 20.48
N ASP A 64 -42.86 -4.24 21.67
CA ASP A 64 -42.25 -3.01 22.20
C ASP A 64 -43.13 -1.77 22.02
N GLY A 65 -44.43 -1.86 22.32
CA GLY A 65 -45.35 -0.72 22.18
C GLY A 65 -45.98 -0.54 20.81
N LYS A 66 -45.59 -1.30 19.78
CA LYS A 66 -46.05 -1.09 18.39
C LYS A 66 -47.43 -1.68 18.09
N GLY A 67 -47.89 -2.63 18.89
CA GLY A 67 -49.17 -3.35 18.66
C GLY A 67 -49.14 -4.34 17.50
N MET A 68 -48.08 -4.38 16.71
CA MET A 68 -47.93 -5.29 15.57
C MET A 68 -46.53 -5.93 15.56
N VAL A 69 -46.45 -7.15 15.04
CA VAL A 69 -45.23 -7.94 14.92
C VAL A 69 -44.98 -8.26 13.44
N ASP A 70 -43.78 -7.97 12.98
CA ASP A 70 -43.38 -8.22 11.60
C ASP A 70 -43.07 -9.71 11.39
N VAL A 71 -43.67 -10.28 10.35
CA VAL A 71 -43.39 -11.64 9.88
C VAL A 71 -42.25 -11.56 8.87
N LEU A 72 -41.11 -12.13 9.27
CA LEU A 72 -39.89 -12.15 8.49
C LEU A 72 -39.78 -13.48 7.73
N GLU A 73 -39.54 -13.40 6.43
CA GLU A 73 -39.19 -14.55 5.60
C GLU A 73 -37.75 -14.41 5.08
N ASP A 74 -37.12 -15.54 4.79
CA ASP A 74 -35.78 -15.56 4.22
C ASP A 74 -35.75 -14.85 2.88
N CYS A 75 -34.76 -13.98 2.70
CA CYS A 75 -34.60 -13.23 1.47
C CYS A 75 -34.25 -14.18 0.33
N SER A 76 -35.20 -14.38 -0.60
CA SER A 76 -35.07 -15.20 -1.80
C SER A 76 -33.86 -14.86 -2.68
N TYR A 77 -33.30 -13.65 -2.52
CA TYR A 77 -32.13 -13.21 -3.27
C TYR A 77 -30.81 -13.75 -2.70
N CYS A 78 -30.70 -13.92 -1.37
CA CYS A 78 -29.48 -14.44 -0.72
C CYS A 78 -29.71 -15.76 0.03
N ASN A 79 -30.92 -16.33 -0.05
CA ASN A 79 -31.34 -17.56 0.64
C ASN A 79 -31.00 -17.51 2.14
N GLY A 80 -31.35 -16.41 2.81
CA GLY A 80 -31.13 -16.25 4.27
C GLY A 80 -29.70 -15.87 4.68
N THR A 81 -28.71 -15.94 3.78
CA THR A 81 -27.29 -15.71 4.16
C THR A 81 -26.93 -14.24 4.38
N GLY A 82 -27.74 -13.30 3.88
CA GLY A 82 -27.46 -11.86 3.94
C GLY A 82 -26.34 -11.39 3.02
N GLU A 83 -25.53 -12.29 2.46
CA GLU A 83 -24.37 -11.97 1.63
C GLU A 83 -24.46 -12.65 0.26
N ILE A 84 -23.89 -12.00 -0.74
CA ILE A 84 -23.75 -12.57 -2.08
C ILE A 84 -22.28 -12.57 -2.50
N THR A 85 -21.86 -13.65 -3.16
CA THR A 85 -20.55 -13.72 -3.78
C THR A 85 -20.62 -13.10 -5.17
N VAL A 86 -19.76 -12.12 -5.44
CA VAL A 86 -19.64 -11.46 -6.74
C VAL A 86 -18.23 -11.55 -7.30
N CYS A 87 -18.14 -11.56 -8.63
CA CYS A 87 -16.91 -11.47 -9.40
C CYS A 87 -16.20 -10.15 -9.12
N ASN A 88 -14.90 -10.20 -8.89
CA ASN A 88 -14.10 -9.00 -8.63
C ASN A 88 -13.94 -8.10 -9.85
N ASP A 89 -13.95 -8.66 -11.07
CA ASP A 89 -13.73 -7.89 -12.31
C ASP A 89 -15.01 -7.30 -12.89
N CYS A 90 -16.07 -8.12 -13.04
CA CYS A 90 -17.30 -7.71 -13.71
C CYS A 90 -18.48 -7.48 -12.75
N GLY A 91 -18.33 -7.80 -11.46
CA GLY A 91 -19.40 -7.62 -10.46
C GLY A 91 -20.58 -8.58 -10.59
N LYS A 92 -20.57 -9.53 -11.54
CA LYS A 92 -21.63 -10.56 -11.66
C LYS A 92 -21.67 -11.47 -10.45
N ARG A 93 -22.85 -11.93 -10.04
CA ARG A 93 -23.03 -12.92 -8.97
C ARG A 93 -22.44 -14.26 -9.41
N ILE A 94 -21.77 -14.94 -8.48
CA ILE A 94 -21.22 -16.27 -8.64
C ILE A 94 -21.73 -17.13 -7.49
N ASP A 95 -22.23 -18.33 -7.78
CA ASP A 95 -22.76 -19.25 -6.76
C ASP A 95 -21.67 -20.16 -6.14
N SER A 96 -20.40 -19.92 -6.47
CA SER A 96 -19.24 -20.63 -5.92
C SER A 96 -18.33 -19.67 -5.16
N ASP A 97 -17.49 -20.20 -4.25
CA ASP A 97 -16.48 -19.43 -3.50
C ASP A 97 -15.30 -18.93 -4.38
N LYS A 98 -15.47 -18.91 -5.70
CA LYS A 98 -14.49 -18.35 -6.64
C LYS A 98 -14.49 -16.82 -6.56
N ASN A 99 -13.31 -16.24 -6.77
CA ASN A 99 -13.12 -14.78 -6.79
C ASN A 99 -13.49 -14.13 -8.15
N TYR A 100 -13.50 -14.91 -9.22
CA TYR A 100 -13.79 -14.48 -10.58
C TYR A 100 -14.81 -15.40 -11.21
N CYS A 101 -15.69 -14.87 -12.07
CA CYS A 101 -16.58 -15.70 -12.88
C CYS A 101 -15.76 -16.38 -13.97
N ASP A 102 -16.26 -17.49 -14.50
CA ASP A 102 -15.53 -18.31 -15.48
C ASP A 102 -15.11 -17.48 -16.71
N GLU A 103 -15.97 -16.59 -17.21
CA GLU A 103 -15.65 -15.65 -18.31
C GLU A 103 -14.48 -14.69 -17.99
N CYS A 104 -14.37 -14.22 -16.74
CA CYS A 104 -13.29 -13.30 -16.35
C CYS A 104 -12.00 -14.06 -16.04
N ALA A 105 -12.12 -15.28 -15.49
CA ALA A 105 -10.99 -16.16 -15.27
C ALA A 105 -10.31 -16.53 -16.60
N GLU A 106 -11.08 -16.91 -17.62
CA GLU A 106 -10.57 -17.22 -18.96
C GLU A 106 -9.89 -16.00 -19.61
N LYS A 107 -10.49 -14.81 -19.52
CA LYS A 107 -9.88 -13.56 -20.01
C LYS A 107 -8.56 -13.25 -19.33
N GLN A 108 -8.47 -13.45 -18.01
CA GLN A 108 -7.24 -13.25 -17.24
C GLN A 108 -6.16 -14.26 -17.67
N GLU A 109 -6.53 -15.50 -17.98
CA GLU A 109 -5.59 -16.52 -18.51
C GLU A 109 -5.13 -16.19 -19.92
N GLU A 110 -6.03 -15.81 -20.82
CA GLU A 110 -5.68 -15.37 -22.18
C GLU A 110 -4.79 -14.13 -22.18
N GLU A 111 -5.07 -13.13 -21.33
CA GLU A 111 -4.22 -11.95 -21.19
C GLU A 111 -2.84 -12.29 -20.65
N LYS A 112 -2.74 -13.24 -19.71
CA LYS A 112 -1.44 -13.73 -19.22
C LYS A 112 -0.66 -14.41 -20.34
N MET A 113 -1.31 -15.24 -21.16
CA MET A 113 -0.68 -15.89 -22.31
C MET A 113 -0.24 -14.88 -23.38
N LYS A 114 -1.07 -13.85 -23.66
CA LYS A 114 -0.73 -12.76 -24.60
C LYS A 114 0.44 -11.92 -24.09
N LYS A 115 0.44 -11.53 -22.81
CA LYS A 115 1.57 -10.82 -22.16
C LYS A 115 2.85 -11.65 -22.16
N GLN A 116 2.75 -12.98 -22.01
CA GLN A 116 3.90 -13.89 -22.09
C GLN A 116 4.44 -13.99 -23.52
N ALA A 117 3.56 -14.12 -24.52
CA ALA A 117 3.94 -14.17 -25.93
C ALA A 117 4.45 -12.81 -26.46
N GLU A 118 3.95 -11.68 -25.94
CA GLU A 118 4.47 -10.34 -26.25
C GLU A 118 5.85 -10.10 -25.63
N ARG A 119 6.09 -10.57 -24.40
CA ARG A 119 7.43 -10.58 -23.77
C ARG A 119 8.46 -11.39 -24.57
N GLU A 120 8.04 -12.47 -25.22
CA GLU A 120 8.90 -13.26 -26.10
C GLU A 120 9.17 -12.58 -27.45
N LYS A 121 8.31 -11.66 -27.90
CA LYS A 121 8.38 -11.07 -29.25
C LYS A 121 8.92 -9.64 -29.30
N ASN A 122 8.90 -8.88 -28.21
CA ASN A 122 9.40 -7.50 -28.20
C ASN A 122 10.17 -7.15 -26.92
N PRO A 123 11.48 -7.48 -26.84
CA PRO A 123 12.31 -7.08 -25.72
C PRO A 123 12.68 -5.60 -25.88
N GLU A 124 11.86 -4.69 -25.34
CA GLU A 124 12.34 -3.33 -25.10
C GLU A 124 13.42 -3.37 -24.00
N LYS A 125 14.66 -3.37 -24.50
CA LYS A 125 15.93 -3.04 -23.86
C LYS A 125 15.82 -2.41 -22.46
N LEU A 126 15.98 -3.26 -21.45
CA LEU A 126 17.07 -3.07 -20.50
C LEU A 126 17.86 -4.38 -20.47
N VAL A 127 19.14 -4.27 -20.81
CA VAL A 127 20.04 -5.39 -21.03
C VAL A 127 20.03 -6.35 -19.82
N VAL A 128 19.44 -7.52 -20.07
CA VAL A 128 19.85 -8.88 -19.73
C VAL A 128 20.48 -9.08 -18.35
N GLU A 129 19.74 -9.80 -17.51
CA GLU A 129 20.25 -10.97 -16.76
C GLU A 129 19.03 -11.74 -16.20
N SER A 130 18.25 -12.34 -17.11
CA SER A 130 17.19 -13.31 -16.79
C SER A 130 17.73 -14.74 -16.64
N ASP A 131 19.04 -14.90 -16.47
CA ASP A 131 19.70 -16.21 -16.34
C ASP A 131 20.27 -16.43 -14.92
N ILE A 132 19.45 -16.13 -13.91
CA ILE A 132 19.80 -16.52 -12.54
C ILE A 132 18.61 -17.29 -11.97
N SER A 133 18.44 -18.50 -12.49
CA SER A 133 17.63 -19.54 -11.86
C SER A 133 18.21 -19.84 -10.47
N GLY A 134 17.69 -19.15 -9.44
CA GLY A 134 17.89 -19.49 -8.02
C GLY A 134 18.85 -18.64 -7.16
N LYS A 135 19.47 -17.55 -7.67
CA LYS A 135 20.35 -16.67 -6.85
C LYS A 135 19.73 -15.29 -6.60
N GLU A 136 20.01 -14.72 -5.44
CA GLU A 136 19.54 -13.38 -5.08
C GLU A 136 20.37 -12.30 -5.81
N ILE A 137 19.69 -11.29 -6.34
CA ILE A 137 20.35 -10.12 -6.94
C ILE A 137 20.60 -9.09 -5.85
N VAL A 138 21.86 -8.68 -5.72
CA VAL A 138 22.28 -7.59 -4.84
C VAL A 138 22.73 -6.44 -5.71
N TYR A 139 22.18 -5.26 -5.48
CA TYR A 139 22.50 -4.07 -6.24
C TYR A 139 23.66 -3.29 -5.60
N GLU A 140 24.53 -2.74 -6.43
CA GLU A 140 25.60 -1.80 -6.03
C GLU A 140 25.35 -0.47 -6.74
N LEU A 141 25.07 0.59 -5.99
CA LEU A 141 24.80 1.92 -6.56
C LEU A 141 26.09 2.57 -7.06
N ASP A 142 26.05 3.11 -8.27
CA ASP A 142 27.10 4.00 -8.77
C ASP A 142 27.06 5.36 -8.05
N GLY A 143 28.18 6.08 -8.05
CA GLY A 143 28.31 7.37 -7.37
C GLY A 143 27.37 8.46 -7.90
N LEU A 144 26.90 8.33 -9.13
CA LEU A 144 25.97 9.27 -9.77
C LEU A 144 24.49 8.99 -9.48
N CYS A 145 24.17 7.85 -8.86
CA CYS A 145 22.79 7.46 -8.58
C CYS A 145 22.20 8.28 -7.42
N GLU A 146 20.93 8.63 -7.54
CA GLU A 146 20.18 9.37 -6.54
C GLU A 146 19.16 8.47 -5.82
N MET A 147 18.42 9.04 -4.86
CA MET A 147 17.37 8.30 -4.14
C MET A 147 16.22 7.84 -5.05
N SER A 148 16.01 8.55 -6.16
CA SER A 148 15.02 8.20 -7.19
C SER A 148 15.40 6.95 -7.99
N ASP A 149 16.70 6.59 -8.02
CA ASP A 149 17.20 5.39 -8.67
C ASP A 149 17.10 4.14 -7.77
N LEU A 150 16.59 4.29 -6.54
CA LEU A 150 16.39 3.18 -5.61
C LEU A 150 15.04 2.49 -5.83
N GLU A 151 15.06 1.17 -5.73
CA GLU A 151 13.85 0.34 -5.74
C GLU A 151 13.48 -0.10 -4.33
N LEU A 152 12.21 0.07 -3.97
CA LEU A 152 11.67 -0.45 -2.72
C LEU A 152 11.73 -1.98 -2.70
N ASN A 153 12.01 -2.55 -1.54
CA ASN A 153 12.17 -3.99 -1.29
C ASN A 153 13.35 -4.68 -2.01
N SER A 154 14.10 -3.98 -2.85
CA SER A 154 15.34 -4.47 -3.44
C SER A 154 16.49 -4.48 -2.42
N ILE A 155 17.45 -5.39 -2.62
CA ILE A 155 18.61 -5.57 -1.75
C ILE A 155 19.81 -4.82 -2.32
N TYR A 156 20.44 -3.99 -1.52
CA TYR A 156 21.62 -3.23 -1.88
C TYR A 156 22.80 -3.58 -0.98
N ARG A 157 24.00 -3.51 -1.55
CA ARG A 157 25.25 -3.52 -0.79
C ARG A 157 25.57 -2.10 -0.36
N GLY A 158 25.78 -1.90 0.93
CA GLY A 158 26.18 -0.62 1.49
C GLY A 158 27.33 -0.74 2.48
N LYS A 159 27.98 0.38 2.77
CA LYS A 159 29.07 0.50 3.73
C LYS A 159 28.57 1.14 5.02
N VAL A 160 28.91 0.54 6.16
CA VAL A 160 28.57 1.09 7.48
C VAL A 160 29.38 2.36 7.73
N THR A 161 28.71 3.48 7.96
CA THR A 161 29.34 4.76 8.28
C THR A 161 29.30 5.06 9.78
N ARG A 162 28.22 4.67 10.47
CA ARG A 162 28.06 4.89 11.91
C ARG A 162 27.21 3.80 12.54
N VAL A 163 27.57 3.41 13.76
CA VAL A 163 26.82 2.41 14.54
C VAL A 163 26.27 3.10 15.78
N GLU A 164 24.96 3.00 16.00
CA GLU A 164 24.27 3.56 17.17
C GLU A 164 23.41 2.50 17.86
N ARG A 165 22.92 2.82 19.07
CA ARG A 165 22.12 1.87 19.88
C ARG A 165 20.77 1.51 19.25
N TYR A 166 20.23 2.37 18.39
CA TYR A 166 18.92 2.19 17.75
C TYR A 166 19.00 1.72 16.29
N GLY A 167 20.21 1.60 15.73
CA GLY A 167 20.41 1.19 14.35
C GLY A 167 21.79 1.55 13.80
N ILE A 168 22.03 1.17 12.56
CA ILE A 168 23.29 1.39 11.85
C ILE A 168 23.03 2.33 10.67
N PHE A 169 23.86 3.35 10.52
CA PHE A 169 23.86 4.17 9.32
C PHE A 169 24.69 3.50 8.22
N VAL A 170 24.07 3.35 7.06
CA VAL A 170 24.65 2.70 5.90
C VAL A 170 24.63 3.67 4.74
N SER A 171 25.77 3.84 4.08
CA SER A 171 25.92 4.58 2.82
C SER A 171 25.86 3.58 1.67
N LEU A 172 24.98 3.84 0.70
CA LEU A 172 24.89 3.08 -0.56
C LEU A 172 25.84 3.67 -1.60
N ASN A 173 25.95 5.01 -1.63
CA ASN A 173 26.94 5.76 -2.39
C ASN A 173 27.20 7.13 -1.71
N ASN A 174 27.87 8.05 -2.42
CA ASN A 174 28.22 9.37 -1.90
C ASN A 174 27.00 10.27 -1.59
N GLN A 175 25.86 10.04 -2.24
CA GLN A 175 24.68 10.90 -2.14
C GLN A 175 23.51 10.24 -1.38
N VAL A 176 23.54 8.91 -1.26
CA VAL A 176 22.45 8.08 -0.77
C VAL A 176 22.93 7.32 0.46
N TRP A 177 22.34 7.68 1.61
CA TRP A 177 22.60 7.05 2.90
C TRP A 177 21.31 6.94 3.70
N GLY A 178 21.33 6.14 4.74
CA GLY A 178 20.19 6.04 5.63
C GLY A 178 20.36 5.08 6.78
N LEU A 179 19.28 4.88 7.54
CA LEU A 179 19.29 4.15 8.79
C LEU A 179 18.75 2.73 8.60
N MET A 180 19.62 1.76 8.84
CA MET A 180 19.24 0.35 9.01
C MET A 180 18.81 0.09 10.45
N ARG A 181 17.51 -0.08 10.67
CA ARG A 181 16.99 -0.46 12.00
C ARG A 181 17.29 -1.92 12.28
N THR A 182 18.05 -2.19 13.34
CA THR A 182 18.35 -3.55 13.80
C THR A 182 18.39 -3.60 15.32
N ARG A 183 17.96 -4.73 15.88
CA ARG A 183 17.89 -4.94 17.34
C ARG A 183 19.23 -5.38 17.96
N ASN A 184 20.15 -5.88 17.15
CA ASN A 184 21.50 -6.23 17.58
C ASN A 184 22.40 -6.39 16.35
N SER A 185 23.52 -5.70 16.33
CA SER A 185 24.52 -5.82 15.27
C SER A 185 25.92 -5.68 15.84
N SER A 186 26.75 -6.70 15.61
CA SER A 186 28.19 -6.68 15.89
C SER A 186 29.01 -5.99 14.80
N ASN A 187 28.35 -5.31 13.86
CA ASN A 187 29.02 -4.68 12.71
C ASN A 187 29.84 -3.47 13.16
N LYS A 188 30.99 -3.27 12.51
CA LYS A 188 31.89 -2.15 12.74
C LYS A 188 31.75 -1.11 11.64
N VAL A 189 32.19 0.11 11.93
CA VAL A 189 32.32 1.15 10.91
C VAL A 189 33.29 0.67 9.82
N GLY A 190 32.87 0.79 8.57
CA GLY A 190 33.60 0.33 7.40
C GLY A 190 33.16 -1.03 6.85
N ASP A 191 32.39 -1.82 7.61
CA ASP A 191 31.91 -3.12 7.16
C ASP A 191 30.91 -2.96 6.00
N TYR A 192 30.90 -3.94 5.09
CA TYR A 192 29.88 -4.05 4.07
C TYR A 192 28.70 -4.86 4.59
N VAL A 193 27.50 -4.33 4.41
CA VAL A 193 26.24 -4.95 4.83
C VAL A 193 25.24 -4.97 3.69
N PHE A 194 24.37 -5.97 3.71
CA PHE A 194 23.24 -6.06 2.78
C PHE A 194 21.99 -5.49 3.42
N VAL A 195 21.38 -4.54 2.73
CA VAL A 195 20.24 -3.78 3.22
C VAL A 195 19.09 -3.85 2.24
N ARG A 196 17.88 -4.03 2.75
CA ARG A 196 16.64 -3.91 1.97
C ARG A 196 16.07 -2.51 2.16
N ILE A 197 15.71 -1.85 1.07
CA ILE A 197 15.06 -0.54 1.12
C ILE A 197 13.62 -0.72 1.58
N THR A 198 13.26 -0.13 2.71
CA THR A 198 11.90 -0.21 3.27
C THR A 198 11.08 1.02 2.94
N GLN A 199 11.69 2.20 3.01
CA GLN A 199 11.03 3.45 2.73
C GLN A 199 12.05 4.49 2.26
N ILE A 200 11.70 5.23 1.22
CA ILE A 200 12.50 6.35 0.71
C ILE A 200 11.84 7.64 1.19
N LYS A 201 12.57 8.48 1.94
CA LYS A 201 12.08 9.77 2.44
C LYS A 201 12.79 10.90 1.71
N GLU A 202 12.46 11.11 0.44
CA GLU A 202 13.11 12.10 -0.42
C GLU A 202 13.18 13.50 0.21
N ARG A 203 12.09 13.96 0.85
CA ARG A 203 12.05 15.28 1.53
C ARG A 203 13.09 15.43 2.64
N LYS A 204 13.41 14.34 3.34
CA LYS A 204 14.39 14.33 4.45
C LYS A 204 15.79 13.91 3.98
N ARG A 205 15.94 13.54 2.70
CA ARG A 205 17.18 12.97 2.14
C ARG A 205 17.70 11.80 2.98
N GLU A 206 16.79 10.93 3.40
CA GLU A 206 17.10 9.76 4.23
C GLU A 206 16.35 8.53 3.69
N VAL A 207 16.98 7.37 3.80
CA VAL A 207 16.38 6.08 3.39
C VAL A 207 16.28 5.17 4.61
N ASP A 208 15.08 4.66 4.90
CA ASP A 208 14.91 3.65 5.95
C ASP A 208 15.22 2.28 5.37
N MET A 209 16.08 1.54 6.06
CA MET A 209 16.57 0.25 5.62
C MET A 209 16.29 -0.83 6.68
N ALA A 210 16.15 -2.07 6.21
CA ALA A 210 16.11 -3.26 7.06
C ALA A 210 17.28 -4.18 6.70
N PRO A 211 17.81 -4.97 7.67
CA PRO A 211 18.83 -5.96 7.37
C PRO A 211 18.28 -7.00 6.37
N ALA A 212 19.04 -7.26 5.31
CA ALA A 212 18.74 -8.34 4.38
C ALA A 212 19.72 -9.49 4.65
N SER A 213 19.19 -10.66 4.98
CA SER A 213 20.02 -11.86 5.11
C SER A 213 20.13 -12.53 3.75
N VAL A 214 21.24 -12.32 3.08
CA VAL A 214 21.61 -13.09 1.88
C VAL A 214 22.10 -14.45 2.35
N PHE A 215 21.16 -15.36 2.63
CA PHE A 215 21.47 -16.69 3.15
C PHE A 215 22.09 -17.55 2.05
N LYS A 216 23.25 -18.16 2.34
CA LYS A 216 23.87 -19.26 1.58
C LYS A 216 24.54 -18.91 0.24
N GLY A 217 25.36 -17.86 0.22
CA GLY A 217 26.58 -17.83 -0.60
C GLY A 217 26.45 -17.67 -2.12
N GLU A 218 25.23 -17.63 -2.67
CA GLU A 218 25.02 -17.41 -4.09
C GLU A 218 24.20 -16.14 -4.30
N TYR A 219 24.90 -15.04 -4.58
CA TYR A 219 24.30 -13.78 -5.00
C TYR A 219 25.10 -13.18 -6.16
N VAL A 220 24.43 -12.37 -6.97
CA VAL A 220 25.06 -11.65 -8.08
C VAL A 220 25.01 -10.15 -7.78
N ILE A 221 26.17 -9.50 -7.85
CA ILE A 221 26.27 -8.05 -7.69
C ILE A 221 25.96 -7.38 -9.02
N LYS A 222 24.86 -6.63 -9.08
CA LYS A 222 24.47 -5.83 -10.24
C LYS A 222 24.74 -4.36 -9.99
N LYS A 223 25.66 -3.78 -10.76
CA LYS A 223 25.94 -2.34 -10.68
C LYS A 223 24.82 -1.53 -11.33
N VAL A 224 24.17 -0.71 -10.52
CA VAL A 224 23.14 0.23 -10.98
C VAL A 224 23.84 1.50 -11.42
N LYS A 225 23.71 1.84 -12.71
CA LYS A 225 24.21 3.09 -13.28
C LYS A 225 23.03 3.95 -13.71
N LYS A 226 23.14 5.26 -13.46
CA LYS A 226 22.15 6.22 -13.93
C LYS A 226 22.11 6.23 -15.46
N ASN A 227 20.92 6.07 -16.03
CA ASN A 227 20.73 6.14 -17.48
C ASN A 227 20.68 7.60 -17.93
N ILE A 228 21.86 8.20 -18.10
CA ILE A 228 22.00 9.57 -18.59
C ILE A 228 22.11 9.52 -20.12
N GLN A 229 21.23 10.25 -20.79
CA GLN A 229 21.28 10.39 -22.24
C GLN A 229 22.56 11.11 -22.68
N ARG A 230 23.09 10.72 -23.83
CA ARG A 230 24.27 11.38 -24.39
C ARG A 230 23.95 12.85 -24.70
N THR A 231 24.75 13.75 -24.19
CA THR A 231 24.73 15.18 -24.48
C THR A 231 25.85 15.49 -25.46
N LYS A 232 25.52 16.20 -26.55
CA LYS A 232 26.51 16.69 -27.52
C LYS A 232 27.20 17.92 -26.97
N ILE A 233 28.48 18.09 -27.28
CA ILE A 233 29.25 19.23 -26.76
C ILE A 233 28.69 20.57 -27.28
N GLU A 234 28.27 20.64 -28.54
CA GLU A 234 27.69 21.87 -29.12
C GLU A 234 26.44 22.40 -28.37
N THR A 235 25.72 21.50 -27.69
CA THR A 235 24.49 21.82 -26.96
C THR A 235 24.74 22.24 -25.51
N LEU A 236 25.98 22.18 -25.03
CA LEU A 236 26.32 22.62 -23.68
C LEU A 236 26.27 24.15 -23.61
N ASP A 237 25.22 24.65 -22.98
CA ASP A 237 24.96 26.08 -22.76
C ASP A 237 24.69 26.37 -21.27
N ASP A 238 24.33 27.62 -20.95
CA ASP A 238 24.02 28.05 -19.59
C ASP A 238 22.86 27.25 -18.96
N SER A 239 21.97 26.67 -19.76
CA SER A 239 20.86 25.83 -19.26
C SER A 239 21.33 24.47 -18.75
N SER A 240 22.51 24.02 -19.21
CA SER A 240 23.14 22.77 -18.78
C SER A 240 23.86 22.90 -17.43
N MET A 241 24.07 24.12 -16.93
CA MET A 241 24.76 24.33 -15.66
C MET A 241 24.00 23.71 -14.48
N GLY A 242 24.74 22.99 -13.64
CA GLY A 242 24.18 22.30 -12.46
C GLY A 242 23.54 20.93 -12.77
N ASN A 243 23.36 20.58 -14.05
CA ASN A 243 22.84 19.29 -14.46
C ASN A 243 23.98 18.28 -14.72
N VAL A 244 23.74 17.02 -14.37
CA VAL A 244 24.66 15.93 -14.72
C VAL A 244 24.46 15.56 -16.19
N VAL A 245 25.49 15.74 -17.00
CA VAL A 245 25.49 15.43 -18.44
C VAL A 245 26.42 14.25 -18.73
N LYS A 246 26.18 13.57 -19.86
CA LYS A 246 27.02 12.47 -20.32
C LYS A 246 27.59 12.79 -21.70
N VAL A 247 28.87 13.12 -21.75
CA VAL A 247 29.58 13.40 -23.00
C VAL A 247 30.32 12.15 -23.47
N TYR A 248 30.23 11.85 -24.77
CA TYR A 248 31.12 10.89 -25.43
C TYR A 248 32.00 11.65 -26.40
N GLY A 249 33.30 11.62 -26.13
CA GLY A 249 34.31 12.29 -26.93
C GLY A 249 35.69 11.68 -26.70
N GLU A 250 36.63 12.09 -27.54
CA GLU A 250 38.05 11.73 -27.46
C GLU A 250 38.81 12.79 -26.66
N VAL A 251 39.71 12.35 -25.78
CA VAL A 251 40.62 13.23 -25.06
C VAL A 251 41.79 13.57 -25.99
N ILE A 252 41.85 14.82 -26.44
CA ILE A 252 42.91 15.28 -27.35
C ILE A 252 44.08 15.92 -26.60
N GLN A 253 43.86 16.37 -25.36
CA GLN A 253 44.91 16.96 -24.54
C GLN A 253 44.64 16.73 -23.06
N ILE A 254 45.72 16.53 -22.29
CA ILE A 254 45.70 16.43 -20.83
C ILE A 254 46.66 17.49 -20.29
N GLN A 255 46.16 18.33 -19.39
CA GLN A 255 46.94 19.36 -18.71
C GLN A 255 46.82 19.16 -17.19
N GLN A 256 47.88 18.66 -16.58
CA GLN A 256 47.97 18.55 -15.13
C GLN A 256 48.31 19.92 -14.53
N THR A 257 47.43 20.43 -13.68
CA THR A 257 47.69 21.66 -12.92
C THR A 257 48.04 21.31 -11.47
N SER A 258 48.33 22.31 -10.64
CA SER A 258 48.51 22.10 -9.20
C SER A 258 47.22 21.69 -8.47
N GLY A 259 46.05 21.82 -9.11
CA GLY A 259 44.76 21.40 -8.59
C GLY A 259 44.16 20.28 -9.45
N PRO A 260 43.10 20.54 -10.23
CA PRO A 260 42.51 19.54 -11.10
C PRO A 260 43.41 19.21 -12.30
N THR A 261 43.21 18.02 -12.85
CA THR A 261 43.70 17.71 -14.20
C THR A 261 42.65 18.16 -15.19
N ILE A 262 43.04 19.03 -16.14
CA ILE A 262 42.16 19.52 -17.19
C ILE A 262 42.32 18.64 -18.43
N PHE A 263 41.20 18.14 -18.94
CA PHE A 263 41.11 17.35 -20.15
C PHE A 263 40.44 18.19 -21.22
N THR A 264 41.07 18.31 -22.38
CA THR A 264 40.40 18.84 -23.58
C THR A 264 39.75 17.66 -24.30
N ILE A 265 38.43 17.71 -24.42
CA ILE A 265 37.61 16.63 -24.97
C ILE A 265 36.94 17.15 -26.24
N THR A 266 36.99 16.36 -27.32
CA THR A 266 36.28 16.65 -28.58
C THR A 266 35.28 15.56 -28.89
N ASP A 267 34.13 15.93 -29.44
CA ASP A 267 33.19 15.00 -30.07
C ASP A 267 33.04 15.37 -31.56
N GLU A 268 32.06 14.79 -32.26
CA GLU A 268 31.78 15.11 -33.67
C GLU A 268 31.22 16.52 -33.90
N THR A 269 30.89 17.26 -32.83
CA THR A 269 30.21 18.54 -32.88
C THR A 269 31.08 19.72 -32.44
N ALA A 270 31.84 19.57 -31.35
CA ALA A 270 32.61 20.66 -30.76
C ALA A 270 33.71 20.16 -29.80
N ILE A 271 34.46 21.11 -29.24
CA ILE A 271 35.51 20.90 -28.24
C ILE A 271 35.07 21.53 -26.92
N THR A 272 35.32 20.85 -25.80
CA THR A 272 35.12 21.39 -24.44
C THR A 272 36.24 20.98 -23.49
N TRP A 273 36.24 21.58 -22.31
CA TRP A 273 37.18 21.25 -21.23
C TRP A 273 36.47 20.59 -20.07
N ALA A 274 37.06 19.52 -19.55
CA ALA A 274 36.59 18.83 -18.35
C ALA A 274 37.69 18.87 -17.27
N ALA A 275 37.34 19.30 -16.07
CA ALA A 275 38.23 19.28 -14.91
C ALA A 275 37.95 18.01 -14.08
N ALA A 276 38.96 17.18 -13.86
CA ALA A 276 38.87 16.04 -12.94
C ALA A 276 39.63 16.34 -11.63
N PHE A 277 38.98 16.02 -10.52
CA PHE A 277 39.54 16.14 -9.18
C PHE A 277 39.78 14.75 -8.61
N ASN A 278 40.92 14.56 -7.94
CA ASN A 278 41.10 13.41 -7.05
C ASN A 278 40.43 13.76 -5.73
N GLU A 279 39.21 13.30 -5.50
CA GLU A 279 38.64 13.28 -4.15
C GLU A 279 39.28 12.12 -3.36
N PRO A 280 39.84 12.36 -2.16
CA PRO A 280 40.30 11.30 -1.26
C PRO A 280 39.15 10.58 -0.54
#